data_AF-A0A4Q3RSJ1-F1
#
_entry.id   AF-A0A4Q3RSJ1-F1
#
_cell.length_a   1.000
_cell.length_b   1.000
_cell.length_c   1.000
_cell.angle_alpha   90.00
_cell.angle_beta   90.00
_cell.angle_gamma   90.00
#
_symmetry.space_group_name_H-M   'P 1'
#
loop_
_entity.id
_entity.type
_entity.pdbx_description
1 polymer ?
#
loop_
_entity_poly.entity_id
_entity_poly.type
_entity_poly.pdbx_seq_one_letter_code
_entity_poly.pdbx_strand_id
1 'polypeptide(L)'
;MHATQAVGWFRIENLKNKFEPRIDPPPYNTKSKTGAGSVEGDDLNRLGYKQGKVSGTPGAINYIQEGWGGFRYEVNVLYKQNNGVVEGTWTISTTSSIKQKATSTYDNAFASHKKWWANFWSKSSLHVPDERIENQWYMEMYKWGATARADSPPISLQAVWTADNGRIPPWKGDFHHDLNTQLSYWPSYSGNHLEEGIGYLNHLDKNKSNYKRYTSMFFGVDGLNVPGVTTLEGTEMGGWIQYSGSPTVSSWLAHHYYLQWRYSMDTIFLRNRAYPWISEAAAFIENITEKDSSGKRKLPISSSPEIFNNSLEAWFSNNTNYDLALMKFVAHAAAELADVLNKRDESDRWKKLLSEFGDYSIDDKNVLMFAPGK
;
A
#
# COMPACT_ATOMS: atom_id res chain seq x y z
N MET A 1 3.86 -10.89 20.74
CA MET A 1 4.17 -10.72 19.31
C MET A 1 3.15 -9.75 18.73
N HIS A 2 3.45 -8.46 18.72
CA HIS A 2 2.61 -7.46 18.09
C HIS A 2 3.47 -6.73 17.07
N ALA A 3 2.93 -6.44 15.89
CA ALA A 3 3.65 -5.71 14.85
C ALA A 3 3.77 -4.19 15.13
N THR A 4 3.56 -3.77 16.38
CA THR A 4 3.62 -2.38 16.84
C THR A 4 5.00 -2.00 17.41
N GLN A 5 5.89 -2.98 17.54
CA GLN A 5 7.23 -2.79 18.07
C GLN A 5 8.23 -3.62 17.27
N ALA A 6 9.48 -3.17 17.23
CA ALA A 6 10.57 -3.87 16.58
C ALA A 6 11.16 -4.96 17.49
N VAL A 7 10.28 -5.73 18.14
CA VAL A 7 10.61 -6.86 19.02
C VAL A 7 9.59 -7.98 18.86
N GLY A 8 10.08 -9.21 18.81
CA GLY A 8 9.25 -10.40 18.80
C GLY A 8 9.79 -11.50 19.69
N TRP A 9 8.97 -12.54 19.87
CA TRP A 9 9.25 -13.69 20.70
C TRP A 9 9.00 -14.96 19.88
N PHE A 10 9.70 -16.02 20.19
CA PHE A 10 9.43 -17.35 19.64
C PHE A 10 9.62 -18.39 20.73
N ARG A 11 8.83 -19.46 20.66
CA ARG A 11 8.98 -20.67 21.48
C ARG A 11 8.78 -21.88 20.58
N ILE A 12 9.69 -22.84 20.69
CA ILE A 12 9.67 -24.11 19.98
C ILE A 12 9.73 -25.19 21.04
N GLU A 13 8.75 -26.07 21.05
CA GLU A 13 8.57 -27.09 22.08
C GLU A 13 8.74 -28.49 21.49
N ASN A 14 8.86 -29.50 22.37
CA ASN A 14 8.97 -30.91 21.99
C ASN A 14 10.20 -31.24 21.13
N LEU A 15 11.30 -30.51 21.33
CA LEU A 15 12.57 -30.76 20.65
C LEU A 15 13.22 -32.03 21.18
N LYS A 16 13.43 -32.99 20.28
CA LYS A 16 14.18 -34.22 20.56
C LYS A 16 15.70 -34.02 20.46
N ASN A 17 16.13 -33.02 19.70
CA ASN A 17 17.52 -32.72 19.38
C ASN A 17 17.88 -31.28 19.76
N LYS A 18 19.18 -30.97 19.79
CA LYS A 18 19.67 -29.59 19.90
C LYS A 18 19.10 -28.74 18.76
N PHE A 19 18.64 -27.53 19.07
CA PHE A 19 18.12 -26.58 18.08
C PHE A 19 18.88 -25.27 18.20
N GLU A 20 19.47 -24.84 17.09
CA GLU A 20 20.21 -23.58 17.03
C GLU A 20 19.57 -22.69 15.95
N PRO A 21 18.90 -21.60 16.34
CA PRO A 21 18.47 -20.58 15.40
C PRO A 21 19.64 -20.08 14.55
N ARG A 22 19.36 -19.70 13.31
CA ARG A 22 20.33 -19.08 12.40
C ARG A 22 19.68 -17.88 11.72
N ILE A 23 20.48 -16.87 11.41
CA ILE A 23 20.08 -15.76 10.53
C ILE A 23 20.72 -16.03 9.18
N ASP A 24 19.90 -16.14 8.14
CA ASP A 24 20.37 -16.22 6.75
C ASP A 24 20.31 -14.80 6.14
N PRO A 25 21.46 -14.14 5.93
CA PRO A 25 21.48 -12.78 5.41
C PRO A 25 21.19 -12.76 3.90
N PRO A 26 20.50 -11.73 3.38
CA PRO A 26 20.30 -11.59 1.94
C PRO A 26 21.63 -11.61 1.16
N PRO A 27 21.70 -12.29 0.00
CA PRO A 27 22.95 -12.50 -0.74
C PRO A 27 23.28 -11.29 -1.63
N TYR A 28 23.88 -10.24 -1.05
CA TYR A 28 24.30 -9.05 -1.80
C TYR A 28 25.64 -9.22 -2.55
N ASN A 29 26.42 -10.26 -2.27
CA ASN A 29 27.74 -10.49 -2.89
C ASN A 29 27.82 -11.75 -3.77
N THR A 30 26.73 -12.46 -4.01
CA THR A 30 26.73 -13.64 -4.90
C THR A 30 26.80 -13.22 -6.36
N LYS A 31 27.51 -13.98 -7.22
CA LYS A 31 27.59 -13.69 -8.67
C LYS A 31 26.22 -13.87 -9.34
N SER A 32 25.82 -12.91 -10.18
CA SER A 32 24.57 -12.93 -10.97
C SER A 32 24.52 -14.14 -11.90
N LYS A 33 23.35 -14.79 -12.01
CA LYS A 33 23.06 -15.77 -13.06
C LYS A 33 22.24 -15.06 -14.15
N THR A 34 22.89 -14.71 -15.25
CA THR A 34 22.27 -14.10 -16.44
C THR A 34 21.23 -15.03 -17.07
N GLY A 35 20.03 -14.55 -17.41
CA GLY A 35 19.01 -15.32 -18.13
C GLY A 35 17.91 -14.43 -18.71
N ALA A 36 17.65 -14.59 -20.02
CA ALA A 36 16.89 -13.69 -20.91
C ALA A 36 15.37 -13.60 -20.67
N GLY A 37 14.93 -12.80 -19.70
CA GLY A 37 13.51 -12.50 -19.45
C GLY A 37 13.25 -11.04 -19.03
N SER A 38 11.98 -10.64 -18.98
CA SER A 38 11.53 -9.29 -18.56
C SER A 38 11.82 -8.93 -17.09
N VAL A 39 12.36 -9.89 -16.33
CA VAL A 39 12.84 -9.75 -14.95
C VAL A 39 14.38 -9.71 -14.87
N GLU A 40 15.09 -9.52 -15.99
CA GLU A 40 16.55 -9.49 -16.00
C GLU A 40 17.13 -8.41 -15.09
N GLY A 41 18.03 -8.87 -14.21
CA GLY A 41 18.74 -8.05 -13.25
C GLY A 41 17.86 -7.61 -12.07
N ASP A 42 16.99 -8.48 -11.61
CA ASP A 42 16.45 -8.40 -10.26
C ASP A 42 17.42 -8.95 -9.20
N ASP A 43 18.59 -9.48 -9.54
CA ASP A 43 19.55 -9.98 -8.53
C ASP A 43 19.90 -8.92 -7.47
N LEU A 44 19.83 -9.30 -6.18
CA LEU A 44 20.08 -8.37 -5.07
C LEU A 44 21.47 -7.74 -5.09
N ASN A 45 22.46 -8.42 -5.69
CA ASN A 45 23.81 -7.90 -5.84
C ASN A 45 23.88 -6.58 -6.64
N ARG A 46 22.89 -6.30 -7.51
CA ARG A 46 22.84 -5.08 -8.32
C ARG A 46 22.53 -3.84 -7.49
N LEU A 47 21.99 -4.01 -6.29
CA LEU A 47 21.77 -2.91 -5.35
C LEU A 47 23.09 -2.32 -4.82
N GLY A 48 24.21 -3.04 -5.00
CA GLY A 48 25.54 -2.57 -4.61
C GLY A 48 25.76 -2.51 -3.09
N TYR A 49 24.89 -3.15 -2.30
CA TYR A 49 25.04 -3.21 -0.86
C TYR A 49 26.20 -4.11 -0.47
N LYS A 50 26.90 -3.75 0.61
CA LYS A 50 27.89 -4.65 1.20
C LYS A 50 27.18 -5.86 1.79
N GLN A 51 27.83 -7.03 1.75
CA GLN A 51 27.31 -8.19 2.43
C GLN A 51 27.23 -7.93 3.93
N GLY A 52 26.05 -8.10 4.52
CA GLY A 52 25.88 -7.94 5.96
C GLY A 52 26.62 -9.04 6.75
N LYS A 53 26.93 -8.73 8.01
CA LYS A 53 27.74 -9.58 8.87
C LYS A 53 26.88 -10.23 9.94
N VAL A 54 26.88 -11.56 9.98
CA VAL A 54 26.33 -12.34 11.09
C VAL A 54 27.46 -12.68 12.06
N SER A 55 27.22 -12.50 13.35
CA SER A 55 28.15 -12.81 14.43
C SER A 55 27.39 -13.22 15.69
N GLY A 56 27.98 -14.00 16.58
CA GLY A 56 27.31 -14.35 17.82
C GLY A 56 27.98 -15.45 18.60
N THR A 57 27.36 -15.83 19.70
CA THR A 57 27.71 -16.99 20.54
C THR A 57 26.46 -17.85 20.73
N PRO A 58 26.58 -19.10 21.21
CA PRO A 58 25.40 -19.87 21.61
C PRO A 58 24.49 -19.07 22.54
N GLY A 59 23.22 -18.93 22.17
CA GLY A 59 22.22 -18.12 22.88
C GLY A 59 22.11 -16.65 22.46
N ALA A 60 23.00 -16.13 21.60
CA ALA A 60 22.94 -14.75 21.10
C ALA A 60 23.49 -14.61 19.67
N ILE A 61 22.68 -14.16 18.73
CA ILE A 61 23.05 -13.93 17.33
C ILE A 61 22.79 -12.47 17.01
N ASN A 62 23.73 -11.84 16.31
CA ASN A 62 23.62 -10.47 15.81
C ASN A 62 23.87 -10.45 14.31
N TYR A 63 23.06 -9.70 13.58
CA TYR A 63 23.21 -9.44 12.16
C TYR A 63 23.20 -7.94 11.92
N ILE A 64 24.20 -7.43 11.20
CA ILE A 64 24.34 -6.03 10.85
C ILE A 64 24.37 -5.87 9.32
N GLN A 65 23.55 -4.97 8.79
CA GLN A 65 23.49 -4.64 7.37
C GLN A 65 23.60 -3.13 7.15
N GLU A 66 24.53 -2.73 6.27
CA GLU A 66 24.62 -1.37 5.73
C GLU A 66 23.76 -1.28 4.46
N GLY A 67 22.86 -0.31 4.41
CA GLY A 67 22.04 0.00 3.24
C GLY A 67 22.47 1.31 2.55
N TRP A 68 21.61 1.81 1.69
CA TRP A 68 21.86 3.04 0.93
C TRP A 68 21.91 4.29 1.83
N GLY A 69 22.70 5.29 1.44
CA GLY A 69 22.71 6.61 2.10
C GLY A 69 23.18 6.60 3.55
N GLY A 70 23.94 5.58 3.98
CA GLY A 70 24.38 5.42 5.37
C GLY A 70 23.31 4.84 6.30
N PHE A 71 22.15 4.42 5.76
CA PHE A 71 21.20 3.60 6.51
C PHE A 71 21.89 2.32 6.99
N ARG A 72 21.61 1.92 8.23
CA ARG A 72 22.08 0.63 8.76
C ARG A 72 21.00 0.08 9.67
N TYR A 73 20.82 -1.23 9.63
CA TYR A 73 19.99 -1.95 10.59
C TYR A 73 20.73 -3.12 11.24
N GLU A 74 20.28 -3.47 12.43
CA GLU A 74 20.83 -4.51 13.29
C GLU A 74 19.69 -5.40 13.78
N VAL A 75 19.83 -6.71 13.59
CA VAL A 75 18.90 -7.74 14.07
C VAL A 75 19.59 -8.54 15.17
N ASN A 76 19.05 -8.49 16.38
CA ASN A 76 19.56 -9.27 17.50
C ASN A 76 18.58 -10.39 17.83
N VAL A 77 19.08 -11.61 18.02
CA VAL A 77 18.32 -12.78 18.46
C VAL A 77 18.94 -13.31 19.73
N LEU A 78 18.18 -13.34 20.81
CA LEU A 78 18.57 -13.95 22.08
C LEU A 78 17.71 -15.18 22.31
N TYR A 79 18.30 -16.30 22.71
CA TYR A 79 17.55 -17.52 22.96
C TYR A 79 18.17 -18.38 24.06
N LYS A 80 17.34 -19.21 24.68
CA LYS A 80 17.74 -20.22 25.66
C LYS A 80 17.11 -21.54 25.29
N GLN A 81 17.84 -22.64 25.50
CA GLN A 81 17.34 -23.99 25.29
C GLN A 81 17.38 -24.75 26.62
N ASN A 82 16.23 -25.20 27.12
CA ASN A 82 16.10 -25.99 28.33
C ASN A 82 15.03 -27.08 28.13
N ASN A 83 15.29 -28.32 28.56
CA ASN A 83 14.30 -29.41 28.65
C ASN A 83 13.45 -29.60 27.37
N GLY A 84 14.06 -29.63 26.19
CA GLY A 84 13.34 -29.82 24.92
C GLY A 84 12.53 -28.60 24.45
N VAL A 85 12.75 -27.43 25.06
CA VAL A 85 12.14 -26.15 24.68
C VAL A 85 13.23 -25.15 24.32
N VAL A 86 13.05 -24.45 23.20
CA VAL A 86 13.80 -23.24 22.86
C VAL A 86 12.87 -22.06 22.93
N GLU A 87 13.25 -21.05 23.71
CA GLU A 87 12.54 -19.78 23.80
C GLU A 87 13.52 -18.64 23.51
N GLY A 88 13.08 -17.65 22.75
CA GLY A 88 13.90 -16.50 22.43
C GLY A 88 13.13 -15.27 22.01
N THR A 89 13.88 -14.21 21.79
CA THR A 89 13.41 -12.90 21.35
C THR A 89 14.25 -12.42 20.19
N TRP A 90 13.64 -11.71 19.26
CA TRP A 90 14.35 -10.95 18.24
C TRP A 90 14.06 -9.47 18.39
N THR A 91 15.02 -8.60 18.09
CA THR A 91 14.84 -7.14 18.01
C THR A 91 15.46 -6.60 16.74
N ILE A 92 14.87 -5.55 16.19
CA ILE A 92 15.40 -4.82 15.03
C ILE A 92 15.64 -3.37 15.45
N SER A 93 16.81 -2.83 15.13
CA SER A 93 17.12 -1.41 15.30
C SER A 93 17.79 -0.85 14.07
N THR A 94 17.39 0.34 13.65
CA THR A 94 17.99 1.13 12.58
C THR A 94 18.84 2.28 13.15
N THR A 95 19.61 2.96 12.30
CA THR A 95 20.38 4.18 12.62
C THR A 95 19.56 5.29 13.28
N SER A 96 18.26 5.34 13.02
CA SER A 96 17.34 6.36 13.54
C SER A 96 16.48 5.87 14.71
N SER A 97 16.58 4.59 15.11
CA SER A 97 15.73 4.02 16.16
C SER A 97 16.50 3.76 17.46
N ILE A 98 15.79 3.87 18.58
CA ILE A 98 16.30 3.43 19.89
C ILE A 98 16.35 1.90 19.90
N LYS A 99 17.48 1.32 20.35
CA LYS A 99 17.60 -0.13 20.57
C LYS A 99 16.51 -0.62 21.52
N GLN A 100 15.58 -1.42 21.01
CA GLN A 100 14.53 -2.02 21.81
C GLN A 100 15.06 -3.23 22.60
N LYS A 101 14.48 -3.47 23.77
CA LYS A 101 14.69 -4.68 24.56
C LYS A 101 13.34 -5.32 24.84
N ALA A 102 13.30 -6.65 24.85
CA ALA A 102 12.13 -7.38 25.33
C ALA A 102 11.94 -7.08 26.82
N THR A 103 10.86 -6.38 27.16
CA THR A 103 10.48 -6.05 28.54
C THR A 103 9.44 -7.02 29.12
N SER A 104 8.87 -7.88 28.26
CA SER A 104 7.85 -8.86 28.61
C SER A 104 8.34 -10.29 28.41
N THR A 105 7.79 -11.23 29.18
CA THR A 105 8.01 -12.67 28.99
C THR A 105 7.26 -13.19 27.76
N TYR A 106 7.66 -14.35 27.24
CA TYR A 106 6.92 -15.00 26.15
C TYR A 106 5.45 -15.19 26.51
N ASP A 107 5.15 -15.73 27.70
CA ASP A 107 3.77 -16.06 28.09
C ASP A 107 2.87 -14.81 28.15
N ASN A 108 3.39 -13.71 28.69
CA ASN A 108 2.66 -12.43 28.71
C ASN A 108 2.47 -11.88 27.30
N ALA A 109 3.51 -11.93 26.46
CA ALA A 109 3.44 -11.48 25.06
C ALA A 109 2.51 -12.36 24.21
N PHE A 110 2.41 -13.65 24.50
CA PHE A 110 1.53 -14.61 23.82
C PHE A 110 0.08 -14.46 24.29
N ALA A 111 -0.17 -14.28 25.59
CA ALA A 111 -1.49 -13.99 26.12
C ALA A 111 -2.08 -12.71 25.49
N SER A 112 -1.26 -11.65 25.40
CA SER A 112 -1.64 -10.40 24.74
C SER A 112 -1.90 -10.59 23.24
N HIS A 113 -1.08 -11.40 22.54
CA HIS A 113 -1.27 -11.74 21.13
C HIS A 113 -2.58 -12.50 20.88
N LYS A 114 -2.90 -13.51 21.70
CA LYS A 114 -4.17 -14.24 21.63
C LYS A 114 -5.36 -13.31 21.85
N LYS A 115 -5.25 -12.37 22.79
CA LYS A 115 -6.31 -11.38 23.04
C LYS A 115 -6.53 -10.48 21.81
N TRP A 116 -5.46 -10.05 21.14
CA TRP A 116 -5.58 -9.26 19.91
C TRP A 116 -6.31 -10.04 18.81
N TRP A 117 -5.92 -11.30 18.56
CA TRP A 117 -6.62 -12.14 17.57
C TRP A 117 -8.06 -12.45 17.94
N ALA A 118 -8.36 -12.67 19.22
CA ALA A 118 -9.73 -12.86 19.68
C ALA A 118 -10.59 -11.62 19.39
N ASN A 119 -10.06 -10.42 19.65
CA ASN A 119 -10.73 -9.17 19.31
C ASN A 119 -10.90 -9.01 17.79
N PHE A 120 -9.86 -9.30 17.00
CA PHE A 120 -9.92 -9.26 15.55
C PHE A 120 -11.03 -10.18 15.02
N TRP A 121 -11.02 -11.46 15.39
CA TRP A 121 -12.03 -12.42 14.93
C TRP A 121 -13.42 -12.20 15.52
N SER A 122 -13.56 -11.41 16.58
CA SER A 122 -14.88 -11.02 17.11
C SER A 122 -15.61 -9.98 16.24
N LYS A 123 -14.90 -9.27 15.36
CA LYS A 123 -15.45 -8.18 14.53
C LYS A 123 -16.26 -8.69 13.34
N SER A 124 -15.90 -9.87 12.79
CA SER A 124 -16.56 -10.48 11.64
C SER A 124 -16.33 -11.99 11.56
N SER A 125 -17.32 -12.70 11.00
CA SER A 125 -17.26 -14.13 10.67
C SER A 125 -18.08 -14.40 9.42
N LEU A 126 -17.80 -15.51 8.73
CA LEU A 126 -18.50 -15.93 7.53
C LEU A 126 -18.88 -17.40 7.67
N HIS A 127 -20.10 -17.74 7.26
CA HIS A 127 -20.48 -19.14 7.05
C HIS A 127 -21.14 -19.31 5.68
N VAL A 128 -20.62 -20.22 4.86
CA VAL A 128 -21.16 -20.54 3.53
C VAL A 128 -21.13 -22.04 3.27
N PRO A 129 -22.01 -22.59 2.40
CA PRO A 129 -22.04 -24.04 2.14
C PRO A 129 -20.76 -24.62 1.52
N ASP A 130 -19.96 -23.79 0.84
CA ASP A 130 -18.69 -24.21 0.25
C ASP A 130 -17.54 -23.94 1.22
N GLU A 131 -17.08 -25.00 1.90
CA GLU A 131 -15.99 -24.94 2.87
C GLU A 131 -14.67 -24.43 2.26
N ARG A 132 -14.44 -24.60 0.96
CA ARG A 132 -13.22 -24.10 0.31
C ARG A 132 -13.27 -22.57 0.19
N ILE A 133 -14.42 -22.01 -0.19
CA ILE A 133 -14.63 -20.57 -0.24
C ILE A 133 -14.58 -19.98 1.18
N GLU A 134 -15.19 -20.63 2.15
CA GLU A 134 -15.13 -20.22 3.56
C GLU A 134 -13.69 -20.17 4.08
N ASN A 135 -12.93 -21.25 3.89
CA ASN A 135 -11.52 -21.33 4.28
C ASN A 135 -10.65 -20.27 3.57
N GLN A 136 -10.94 -19.99 2.29
CA GLN A 136 -10.25 -18.94 1.55
C GLN A 136 -10.49 -17.56 2.19
N TRP A 137 -11.72 -17.24 2.61
CA TRP A 137 -12.00 -15.99 3.31
C TRP A 137 -11.22 -15.88 4.63
N TYR A 138 -11.23 -16.92 5.46
CA TYR A 138 -10.48 -16.93 6.73
C TYR A 138 -8.97 -16.80 6.50
N MET A 139 -8.42 -17.43 5.46
CA MET A 139 -7.00 -17.31 5.11
C MET A 139 -6.64 -15.88 4.68
N GLU A 140 -7.46 -15.23 3.86
CA GLU A 140 -7.19 -13.85 3.43
C GLU A 140 -7.35 -12.85 4.58
N MET A 141 -8.36 -13.03 5.43
CA MET A 141 -8.52 -12.21 6.64
C MET A 141 -7.36 -12.41 7.62
N TYR A 142 -6.82 -13.63 7.74
CA TYR A 142 -5.62 -13.89 8.54
C TYR A 142 -4.39 -13.19 7.96
N LYS A 143 -4.14 -13.31 6.65
CA LYS A 143 -3.02 -12.61 5.99
C LYS A 143 -3.11 -11.11 6.20
N TRP A 144 -4.28 -10.54 5.97
CA TRP A 144 -4.53 -9.12 6.17
C TRP A 144 -4.34 -8.69 7.63
N GLY A 145 -4.92 -9.44 8.56
CA GLY A 145 -4.74 -9.25 10.00
C GLY A 145 -3.30 -9.46 10.48
N ALA A 146 -2.42 -10.07 9.69
CA ALA A 146 -0.98 -10.15 10.00
C ALA A 146 -0.18 -8.95 9.48
N THR A 147 -0.69 -8.23 8.47
CA THR A 147 0.08 -7.20 7.74
C THR A 147 -0.45 -5.77 7.89
N ALA A 148 -1.74 -5.58 8.15
CA ALA A 148 -2.34 -4.26 8.27
C ALA A 148 -2.44 -3.80 9.74
N ARG A 149 -1.76 -2.72 10.09
CA ARG A 149 -1.94 -1.99 11.36
C ARG A 149 -2.01 -0.49 11.10
N ALA A 150 -2.59 0.25 12.03
CA ALA A 150 -2.65 1.71 11.95
C ALA A 150 -1.27 2.38 11.83
N ASP A 151 -0.22 1.75 12.36
CA ASP A 151 1.16 2.21 12.38
C ASP A 151 2.11 1.44 11.43
N SER A 152 1.60 0.48 10.65
CA SER A 152 2.41 -0.24 9.67
C SER A 152 2.54 0.53 8.36
N PRO A 153 3.60 0.29 7.56
CA PRO A 153 3.59 0.59 6.14
C PRO A 153 2.36 -0.05 5.44
N PRO A 154 1.97 0.47 4.26
CA PRO A 154 0.95 -0.18 3.45
C PRO A 154 1.33 -1.62 3.08
N ILE A 155 0.33 -2.42 2.73
CA ILE A 155 0.56 -3.72 2.10
C ILE A 155 1.12 -3.50 0.69
N SER A 156 2.39 -3.84 0.49
CA SER A 156 3.03 -3.86 -0.84
C SER A 156 2.60 -5.09 -1.63
N LEU A 157 3.04 -5.21 -2.88
CA LEU A 157 2.72 -6.34 -3.77
C LEU A 157 3.00 -7.75 -3.19
N GLN A 158 3.89 -7.86 -2.20
CA GLN A 158 4.21 -9.11 -1.51
C GLN A 158 4.06 -9.01 0.02
N ALA A 159 3.45 -7.93 0.49
CA ALA A 159 3.31 -7.61 1.91
C ALA A 159 4.66 -7.75 2.65
N VAL A 160 4.73 -8.63 3.65
CA VAL A 160 5.94 -8.95 4.41
C VAL A 160 6.56 -10.29 4.01
N TRP A 161 5.98 -10.99 3.03
CA TRP A 161 6.37 -12.33 2.60
C TRP A 161 6.90 -12.29 1.16
N THR A 162 8.10 -11.74 1.01
CA THR A 162 8.82 -11.76 -0.25
C THR A 162 9.48 -13.12 -0.47
N ALA A 163 9.55 -13.58 -1.72
CA ALA A 163 10.24 -14.81 -2.07
C ALA A 163 11.73 -14.74 -1.69
N ASP A 164 12.19 -15.71 -0.89
CA ASP A 164 13.59 -15.82 -0.50
C ASP A 164 14.40 -16.58 -1.55
N ASN A 165 14.62 -15.93 -2.70
CA ASN A 165 15.33 -16.50 -3.84
C ASN A 165 16.56 -15.65 -4.27
N GLY A 166 16.98 -14.71 -3.40
CA GLY A 166 18.12 -13.84 -3.66
C GLY A 166 17.88 -12.74 -4.71
N ARG A 167 16.62 -12.47 -5.05
CA ARG A 167 16.22 -11.46 -6.02
C ARG A 167 15.38 -10.36 -5.38
N ILE A 168 15.37 -9.21 -6.05
CA ILE A 168 14.46 -8.11 -5.79
C ILE A 168 13.04 -8.65 -6.06
N PRO A 169 12.07 -8.39 -5.15
CA PRO A 169 10.69 -8.78 -5.39
C PRO A 169 10.20 -8.29 -6.76
N PRO A 170 9.40 -9.08 -7.51
CA PRO A 170 8.73 -8.61 -8.72
C PRO A 170 8.09 -7.23 -8.53
N TRP A 171 8.28 -6.35 -9.53
CA TRP A 171 7.92 -4.93 -9.46
C TRP A 171 8.46 -4.24 -8.19
N LYS A 172 9.67 -4.61 -7.77
CA LYS A 172 10.41 -3.99 -6.66
C LYS A 172 9.71 -4.08 -5.29
N GLY A 173 8.62 -4.84 -5.17
CA GLY A 173 7.78 -4.86 -3.97
C GLY A 173 7.22 -3.47 -3.64
N ASP A 174 6.90 -2.69 -4.67
CA ASP A 174 6.41 -1.32 -4.54
C ASP A 174 4.98 -1.21 -3.97
N PHE A 175 4.55 0.03 -3.75
CA PHE A 175 3.14 0.36 -3.62
C PHE A 175 2.58 0.74 -4.99
N HIS A 176 1.83 -0.19 -5.57
CA HIS A 176 1.18 -0.05 -6.86
C HIS A 176 -0.25 0.49 -6.69
N HIS A 177 -0.52 1.67 -7.23
CA HIS A 177 -1.74 2.44 -7.02
C HIS A 177 -2.68 2.47 -8.23
N ASP A 178 -2.61 1.48 -9.11
CA ASP A 178 -3.58 1.28 -10.21
C ASP A 178 -4.46 0.02 -10.02
N LEU A 179 -4.35 -0.66 -8.87
CA LEU A 179 -5.28 -1.69 -8.36
C LEU A 179 -4.75 -2.30 -7.04
N ASN A 180 -3.48 -2.73 -7.03
CA ASN A 180 -3.00 -3.77 -6.11
C ASN A 180 -3.00 -3.34 -4.64
N THR A 181 -2.53 -2.13 -4.36
CA THR A 181 -2.52 -1.62 -2.98
C THR A 181 -3.96 -1.40 -2.52
N GLN A 182 -4.83 -0.82 -3.35
CA GLN A 182 -6.23 -0.56 -3.02
C GLN A 182 -7.00 -1.86 -2.74
N LEU A 183 -6.84 -2.86 -3.61
CA LEU A 183 -7.44 -4.19 -3.48
C LEU A 183 -7.16 -4.81 -2.10
N SER A 184 -5.92 -4.65 -1.61
CA SER A 184 -5.48 -5.19 -0.33
C SER A 184 -6.19 -4.59 0.89
N TYR A 185 -6.85 -3.43 0.75
CA TYR A 185 -7.52 -2.73 1.85
C TYR A 185 -9.05 -2.76 1.80
N TRP A 186 -9.67 -3.23 0.71
CA TRP A 186 -11.13 -3.35 0.64
C TRP A 186 -11.76 -4.20 1.76
N PRO A 187 -11.15 -5.31 2.22
CA PRO A 187 -11.70 -6.10 3.33
C PRO A 187 -11.87 -5.32 4.64
N SER A 188 -11.14 -4.22 4.83
CA SER A 188 -11.24 -3.35 6.01
C SER A 188 -12.67 -2.90 6.28
N TYR A 189 -13.40 -2.52 5.23
CA TYR A 189 -14.67 -1.84 5.38
C TYR A 189 -15.81 -2.84 5.64
N SER A 190 -16.03 -3.77 4.71
CA SER A 190 -17.08 -4.78 4.83
C SER A 190 -16.77 -5.82 5.93
N GLY A 191 -15.50 -6.02 6.27
CA GLY A 191 -15.06 -6.90 7.35
C GLY A 191 -15.10 -6.29 8.75
N ASN A 192 -15.51 -5.02 8.90
CA ASN A 192 -15.58 -4.31 10.18
C ASN A 192 -14.21 -4.10 10.88
N HIS A 193 -13.18 -3.76 10.11
CA HIS A 193 -11.80 -3.59 10.58
C HIS A 193 -11.20 -2.21 10.21
N LEU A 194 -11.99 -1.16 10.41
CA LEU A 194 -11.59 0.23 10.09
C LEU A 194 -10.31 0.69 10.81
N GLU A 195 -10.04 0.14 12.00
CA GLU A 195 -8.85 0.47 12.81
C GLU A 195 -7.56 -0.05 12.17
N GLU A 196 -7.59 -1.25 11.61
CA GLU A 196 -6.46 -1.86 10.93
C GLU A 196 -6.26 -1.25 9.53
N GLY A 197 -7.36 -0.96 8.82
CA GLY A 197 -7.30 -0.37 7.48
C GLY A 197 -6.82 1.08 7.43
N ILE A 198 -6.94 1.85 8.52
CA ILE A 198 -6.51 3.26 8.58
C ILE A 198 -5.03 3.45 8.31
N GLY A 199 -4.20 2.40 8.50
CA GLY A 199 -2.76 2.44 8.24
C GLY A 199 -2.42 2.91 6.82
N TYR A 200 -3.24 2.53 5.84
CA TYR A 200 -3.07 3.01 4.47
C TYR A 200 -3.23 4.52 4.35
N LEU A 201 -4.30 5.07 4.93
CA LEU A 201 -4.55 6.52 4.91
C LEU A 201 -3.53 7.29 5.74
N ASN A 202 -3.04 6.71 6.84
CA ASN A 202 -1.96 7.29 7.64
C ASN A 202 -0.67 7.41 6.83
N HIS A 203 -0.34 6.40 6.01
CA HIS A 203 0.80 6.47 5.11
C HIS A 203 0.63 7.56 4.04
N LEU A 204 -0.56 7.64 3.42
CA LEU A 204 -0.85 8.67 2.43
C LEU A 204 -0.74 10.09 3.01
N ASP A 205 -1.30 10.31 4.21
CA ASP A 205 -1.21 11.60 4.90
C ASP A 205 0.24 11.96 5.26
N LYS A 206 1.03 10.98 5.73
CA LYS A 206 2.45 11.17 6.06
C LYS A 206 3.26 11.63 4.85
N ASN A 207 2.94 11.13 3.66
CA ASN A 207 3.66 11.42 2.43
C ASN A 207 3.04 12.54 1.59
N LYS A 208 1.97 13.20 2.07
CA LYS A 208 1.22 14.23 1.34
C LYS A 208 2.09 15.38 0.81
N SER A 209 3.10 15.83 1.56
CA SER A 209 4.01 16.87 1.09
C SER A 209 4.84 16.43 -0.12
N ASN A 210 5.25 15.16 -0.15
CA ASN A 210 5.99 14.59 -1.27
C ASN A 210 5.09 14.47 -2.51
N TYR A 211 3.82 14.10 -2.32
CA TYR A 211 2.83 14.06 -3.39
C TYR A 211 2.55 15.44 -3.98
N LYS A 212 2.50 16.50 -3.15
CA LYS A 212 2.41 17.89 -3.64
C LYS A 212 3.64 18.31 -4.45
N ARG A 213 4.84 17.97 -3.98
CA ARG A 213 6.09 18.19 -4.75
C ARG A 213 5.99 17.50 -6.11
N TYR A 214 5.61 16.21 -6.12
CA TYR A 214 5.44 15.43 -7.36
C TYR A 214 4.42 16.07 -8.30
N THR A 215 3.26 16.48 -7.78
CA THR A 215 2.18 17.09 -8.56
C THR A 215 2.65 18.35 -9.27
N SER A 216 3.29 19.26 -8.54
CA SER A 216 3.84 20.50 -9.10
C SER A 216 4.96 20.22 -10.10
N MET A 217 5.87 19.29 -9.79
CA MET A 217 7.01 18.96 -10.65
C MET A 217 6.60 18.28 -11.96
N PHE A 218 5.68 17.30 -11.91
CA PHE A 218 5.35 16.46 -13.06
C PHE A 218 4.20 17.03 -13.90
N PHE A 219 3.13 17.53 -13.26
CA PHE A 219 1.95 18.05 -13.96
C PHE A 219 1.96 19.58 -14.12
N GLY A 220 2.81 20.31 -13.39
CA GLY A 220 2.91 21.76 -13.52
C GLY A 220 1.70 22.55 -13.01
N VAL A 221 0.82 21.91 -12.22
CA VAL A 221 -0.41 22.52 -11.69
C VAL A 221 -0.54 22.28 -10.19
N ASP A 222 -1.36 23.11 -9.53
CA ASP A 222 -1.71 22.94 -8.13
C ASP A 222 -2.71 21.80 -7.92
N GLY A 223 -2.76 21.28 -6.69
CA GLY A 223 -3.65 20.22 -6.26
C GLY A 223 -2.89 19.06 -5.63
N LEU A 224 -3.50 17.87 -5.62
CA LEU A 224 -2.90 16.65 -5.12
C LEU A 224 -3.08 15.49 -6.10
N ASN A 225 -1.97 15.02 -6.65
CA ASN A 225 -1.86 13.71 -7.29
C ASN A 225 -0.77 12.85 -6.63
N VAL A 226 -0.91 11.54 -6.75
CA VAL A 226 0.03 10.55 -6.20
C VAL A 226 0.64 9.79 -7.38
N PRO A 227 1.95 9.48 -7.38
CA PRO A 227 2.53 8.61 -8.40
C PRO A 227 1.81 7.25 -8.39
N GLY A 228 1.60 6.65 -9.57
CA GLY A 228 0.99 5.32 -9.67
C GLY A 228 1.84 4.22 -9.03
N VAL A 229 3.14 4.50 -8.83
CA VAL A 229 4.06 3.60 -8.12
C VAL A 229 4.91 4.40 -7.16
N THR A 230 4.96 4.00 -5.88
CA THR A 230 5.71 4.74 -4.85
C THR A 230 6.63 3.87 -3.98
N THR A 231 7.70 4.51 -3.48
CA THR A 231 8.53 3.98 -2.38
C THR A 231 7.84 4.12 -1.02
N LEU A 232 8.50 3.67 0.05
CA LEU A 232 8.06 3.89 1.44
C LEU A 232 7.88 5.37 1.83
N GLU A 233 8.64 6.26 1.21
CA GLU A 233 8.60 7.70 1.42
C GLU A 233 7.62 8.41 0.45
N GLY A 234 6.84 7.64 -0.32
CA GLY A 234 5.90 8.19 -1.29
C GLY A 234 6.57 8.82 -2.52
N THR A 235 7.85 8.55 -2.75
CA THR A 235 8.57 9.06 -3.93
C THR A 235 8.19 8.23 -5.15
N GLU A 236 7.98 8.92 -6.26
CA GLU A 236 7.73 8.33 -7.58
C GLU A 236 8.77 7.27 -7.95
N MET A 237 8.30 6.10 -8.38
CA MET A 237 9.13 5.04 -8.93
C MET A 237 8.85 4.85 -10.42
N GLY A 238 9.87 4.44 -11.16
CA GLY A 238 9.72 4.14 -12.59
C GLY A 238 8.87 2.88 -12.83
N GLY A 239 8.06 2.95 -13.89
CA GLY A 239 7.23 1.90 -14.46
C GLY A 239 6.82 2.32 -15.87
N TRP A 240 5.84 1.65 -16.49
CA TRP A 240 5.26 2.20 -17.71
C TRP A 240 4.52 3.51 -17.38
N ILE A 241 4.70 4.52 -18.21
CA ILE A 241 4.33 5.91 -17.89
C ILE A 241 2.81 6.08 -17.73
N GLN A 242 2.02 5.29 -18.44
CA GLN A 242 0.55 5.34 -18.39
C GLN A 242 -0.02 5.04 -16.99
N TYR A 243 0.53 4.06 -16.26
CA TYR A 243 0.08 3.78 -14.89
C TYR A 243 0.92 4.57 -13.87
N SER A 244 2.25 4.63 -14.03
CA SER A 244 3.13 5.26 -13.04
C SER A 244 2.98 6.79 -12.96
N GLY A 245 2.59 7.44 -14.06
CA GLY A 245 2.33 8.87 -14.16
C GLY A 245 0.85 9.23 -14.37
N SER A 246 -0.08 8.35 -13.99
CA SER A 246 -1.51 8.57 -14.24
C SER A 246 -2.06 9.82 -13.52
N PRO A 247 -2.88 10.65 -14.18
CA PRO A 247 -3.51 11.83 -13.59
C PRO A 247 -4.73 11.51 -12.70
N THR A 248 -5.08 10.24 -12.50
CA THR A 248 -6.30 9.87 -11.75
C THR A 248 -6.03 9.01 -10.52
N VAL A 249 -4.77 8.75 -10.20
CA VAL A 249 -4.36 7.94 -9.04
C VAL A 249 -4.94 8.52 -7.75
N SER A 250 -4.75 9.82 -7.47
CA SER A 250 -5.29 10.42 -6.23
C SER A 250 -6.81 10.39 -6.15
N SER A 251 -7.50 10.37 -7.30
CA SER A 251 -8.96 10.22 -7.36
C SER A 251 -9.41 8.82 -6.94
N TRP A 252 -8.66 7.78 -7.29
CA TRP A 252 -8.91 6.44 -6.76
C TRP A 252 -8.54 6.36 -5.27
N LEU A 253 -7.41 6.92 -4.85
CA LEU A 253 -7.01 6.91 -3.44
C LEU A 253 -8.02 7.65 -2.54
N ALA A 254 -8.60 8.74 -3.04
CA ALA A 254 -9.71 9.45 -2.43
C ALA A 254 -10.91 8.54 -2.10
N HIS A 255 -11.11 7.44 -2.83
CA HIS A 255 -12.16 6.47 -2.53
C HIS A 255 -11.96 5.80 -1.17
N HIS A 256 -10.73 5.55 -0.74
CA HIS A 256 -10.48 4.98 0.59
C HIS A 256 -10.76 5.99 1.71
N TYR A 257 -10.48 7.28 1.51
CA TYR A 257 -10.92 8.33 2.44
C TYR A 257 -12.45 8.42 2.52
N TYR A 258 -13.13 8.32 1.37
CA TYR A 258 -14.59 8.30 1.32
C TYR A 258 -15.17 7.09 2.05
N LEU A 259 -14.68 5.88 1.78
CA LEU A 259 -15.14 4.65 2.43
C LEU A 259 -14.87 4.67 3.94
N GLN A 260 -13.69 5.11 4.38
CA GLN A 260 -13.39 5.24 5.80
C GLN A 260 -14.40 6.16 6.50
N TRP A 261 -14.73 7.30 5.89
CA TRP A 261 -15.77 8.19 6.43
C TRP A 261 -17.16 7.53 6.37
N ARG A 262 -17.58 6.97 5.23
CA ARG A 262 -18.93 6.40 5.07
C ARG A 262 -19.22 5.24 6.02
N TYR A 263 -18.21 4.41 6.32
CA TYR A 263 -18.37 3.28 7.24
C TYR A 263 -18.30 3.70 8.72
N SER A 264 -17.51 4.73 9.06
CA SER A 264 -17.40 5.23 10.45
C SER A 264 -18.43 6.30 10.80
N MET A 265 -18.90 7.05 9.80
CA MET A 265 -19.58 8.34 9.91
C MET A 265 -18.85 9.33 10.84
N ASP A 266 -17.53 9.21 10.99
CA ASP A 266 -16.73 10.05 11.88
C ASP A 266 -16.61 11.48 11.31
N THR A 267 -17.25 12.43 11.98
CA THR A 267 -17.27 13.84 11.59
C THR A 267 -15.92 14.55 11.77
N ILE A 268 -15.08 14.07 12.69
CA ILE A 268 -13.71 14.59 12.88
C ILE A 268 -12.83 14.12 11.73
N PHE A 269 -12.90 12.82 11.40
CA PHE A 269 -12.20 12.26 10.26
C PHE A 269 -12.65 12.94 8.94
N LEU A 270 -13.95 13.15 8.77
CA LEU A 270 -14.51 13.88 7.63
C LEU A 270 -13.87 15.26 7.47
N ARG A 271 -13.94 16.07 8.53
CA ARG A 271 -13.48 17.48 8.50
C ARG A 271 -11.98 17.60 8.32
N ASN A 272 -11.21 16.75 8.99
CA ASN A 272 -9.76 16.93 9.13
C ASN A 272 -8.94 16.11 8.14
N ARG A 273 -9.51 15.04 7.56
CA ARG A 273 -8.76 14.11 6.69
C ARG A 273 -9.48 13.85 5.37
N ALA A 274 -10.72 13.34 5.41
CA ALA A 274 -11.41 12.90 4.20
C ALA A 274 -11.68 14.05 3.22
N TYR A 275 -12.35 15.12 3.70
CA TYR A 275 -12.68 16.25 2.85
C TYR A 275 -11.42 16.97 2.33
N PRO A 276 -10.41 17.31 3.17
CA PRO A 276 -9.18 17.92 2.68
C PRO A 276 -8.41 17.10 1.63
N TRP A 277 -8.43 15.77 1.70
CA TRP A 277 -7.81 14.95 0.65
C TRP A 277 -8.63 14.98 -0.63
N ILE A 278 -9.94 14.71 -0.52
CA ILE A 278 -10.85 14.59 -1.66
C ILE A 278 -10.98 15.93 -2.42
N SER A 279 -11.06 17.06 -1.73
CA SER A 279 -11.16 18.38 -2.36
C SER A 279 -9.85 18.79 -3.06
N GLU A 280 -8.68 18.43 -2.52
CA GLU A 280 -7.40 18.69 -3.20
C GLU A 280 -7.20 17.80 -4.44
N ALA A 281 -7.68 16.56 -4.41
CA ALA A 281 -7.71 15.69 -5.58
C ALA A 281 -8.70 16.20 -6.64
N ALA A 282 -9.89 16.67 -6.24
CA ALA A 282 -10.84 17.29 -7.16
C ALA A 282 -10.29 18.60 -7.77
N ALA A 283 -9.60 19.43 -6.97
CA ALA A 283 -8.92 20.63 -7.46
C ALA A 283 -7.83 20.30 -8.48
N PHE A 284 -7.05 19.23 -8.25
CA PHE A 284 -6.09 18.75 -9.25
C PHE A 284 -6.77 18.38 -10.57
N ILE A 285 -7.85 17.60 -10.53
CA ILE A 285 -8.61 17.23 -11.73
C ILE A 285 -9.15 18.49 -12.44
N GLU A 286 -9.69 19.46 -11.71
CA GLU A 286 -10.14 20.73 -12.31
C GLU A 286 -9.01 21.50 -13.00
N ASN A 287 -7.81 21.48 -12.42
CA ASN A 287 -6.64 22.22 -12.92
C ASN A 287 -5.95 21.53 -14.11
N ILE A 288 -5.94 20.20 -14.17
CA ILE A 288 -5.28 19.44 -15.24
C ILE A 288 -6.17 19.21 -16.45
N THR A 289 -7.50 19.23 -16.28
CA THR A 289 -8.45 19.02 -17.38
C THR A 289 -8.70 20.29 -18.19
N GLU A 290 -8.92 20.11 -19.48
CA GLU A 290 -9.29 21.17 -20.43
C GLU A 290 -10.68 20.91 -21.00
N LYS A 291 -11.35 21.95 -21.51
CA LYS A 291 -12.63 21.79 -22.22
C LYS A 291 -12.39 21.51 -23.70
N ASP A 292 -13.06 20.50 -24.22
CA ASP A 292 -13.12 20.22 -25.65
C ASP A 292 -14.07 21.17 -26.40
N SER A 293 -14.23 20.95 -27.71
CA SER A 293 -15.12 21.74 -28.57
C SER A 293 -16.60 21.60 -28.22
N SER A 294 -16.99 20.58 -27.48
CA SER A 294 -18.36 20.38 -26.96
C SER A 294 -18.56 21.04 -25.58
N GLY A 295 -17.52 21.66 -25.03
CA GLY A 295 -17.52 22.29 -23.71
C GLY A 295 -17.37 21.28 -22.56
N LYS A 296 -17.07 20.01 -22.84
CA LYS A 296 -16.87 18.95 -21.86
C LYS A 296 -15.40 18.83 -21.47
N ARG A 297 -15.14 18.54 -20.19
CA ARG A 297 -13.80 18.39 -19.64
C ARG A 297 -13.18 17.06 -20.02
N LYS A 298 -11.93 17.12 -20.47
CA LYS A 298 -11.07 15.97 -20.74
C LYS A 298 -9.67 16.19 -20.22
N LEU A 299 -8.96 15.08 -20.01
CA LEU A 299 -7.52 15.10 -19.80
C LEU A 299 -6.81 15.48 -21.12
N PRO A 300 -5.68 16.19 -21.07
CA PRO A 300 -4.87 16.46 -22.26
C PRO A 300 -4.43 15.17 -22.96
N ILE A 301 -4.14 14.14 -22.17
CA ILE A 301 -3.88 12.78 -22.63
C ILE A 301 -4.40 11.82 -21.57
N SER A 302 -5.05 10.74 -22.00
CA SER A 302 -5.67 9.74 -21.12
C SER A 302 -5.11 8.36 -21.44
N SER A 303 -5.24 7.44 -20.51
CA SER A 303 -4.86 6.04 -20.69
C SER A 303 -5.79 5.13 -19.89
N SER A 304 -5.79 3.84 -20.21
CA SER A 304 -6.37 2.82 -19.34
C SER A 304 -5.21 1.93 -18.90
N PRO A 305 -5.00 1.69 -17.60
CA PRO A 305 -3.84 0.95 -17.10
C PRO A 305 -3.61 -0.33 -17.90
N GLU A 306 -2.37 -0.48 -18.38
CA GLU A 306 -1.86 -1.64 -19.13
C GLU A 306 -2.54 -2.00 -20.47
N ILE A 307 -3.56 -1.24 -20.91
CA ILE A 307 -4.12 -1.40 -22.26
C ILE A 307 -3.08 -0.96 -23.29
N PHE A 308 -2.81 -1.84 -24.26
CA PHE A 308 -1.75 -1.71 -25.28
C PHE A 308 -0.30 -1.71 -24.74
N ASN A 309 -0.05 -2.19 -23.52
CA ASN A 309 1.30 -2.28 -22.94
C ASN A 309 2.05 -0.93 -22.94
N ASN A 310 3.39 -0.93 -22.96
CA ASN A 310 4.22 0.26 -23.04
C ASN A 310 4.43 0.74 -24.49
N SER A 311 3.35 1.11 -25.17
CA SER A 311 3.38 1.57 -26.56
C SER A 311 2.68 2.93 -26.74
N LEU A 312 2.82 3.53 -27.93
CA LEU A 312 2.15 4.80 -28.24
C LEU A 312 0.63 4.64 -28.33
N GLU A 313 0.15 3.46 -28.67
CA GLU A 313 -1.27 3.12 -28.78
C GLU A 313 -1.98 3.13 -27.41
N ALA A 314 -1.25 3.07 -26.29
CA ALA A 314 -1.80 3.14 -24.94
C ALA A 314 -2.35 4.53 -24.55
N TRP A 315 -2.16 5.53 -25.41
CA TRP A 315 -2.52 6.92 -25.16
C TRP A 315 -3.70 7.38 -26.02
N PHE A 316 -4.68 8.00 -25.36
CA PHE A 316 -5.92 8.45 -25.98
C PHE A 316 -6.07 9.97 -25.85
N SER A 317 -6.55 10.61 -26.92
CA SER A 317 -6.83 12.05 -26.96
C SER A 317 -8.16 12.45 -26.32
N ASN A 318 -8.98 11.45 -25.98
CA ASN A 318 -10.22 11.56 -25.23
C ASN A 318 -10.09 10.73 -23.95
N ASN A 319 -10.90 11.05 -22.93
CA ASN A 319 -10.91 10.29 -21.68
C ASN A 319 -11.23 8.80 -21.94
N THR A 320 -10.42 7.92 -21.39
CA THR A 320 -10.82 6.52 -21.17
C THR A 320 -11.95 6.47 -20.13
N ASN A 321 -12.76 5.42 -20.17
CA ASN A 321 -13.80 5.23 -19.16
C ASN A 321 -13.21 5.03 -17.76
N TYR A 322 -11.98 4.49 -17.66
CA TYR A 322 -11.21 4.40 -16.42
C TYR A 322 -10.99 5.79 -15.81
N ASP A 323 -10.33 6.70 -16.54
CA ASP A 323 -10.03 8.04 -16.04
C ASP A 323 -11.32 8.83 -15.78
N LEU A 324 -12.30 8.74 -16.69
CA LEU A 324 -13.58 9.41 -16.55
C LEU A 324 -14.34 8.97 -15.29
N ALA A 325 -14.30 7.68 -14.95
CA ALA A 325 -14.97 7.18 -13.76
C ALA A 325 -14.34 7.74 -12.48
N LEU A 326 -13.00 7.78 -12.41
CA LEU A 326 -12.28 8.31 -11.26
C LEU A 326 -12.48 9.83 -11.11
N MET A 327 -12.44 10.58 -12.21
CA MET A 327 -12.70 12.03 -12.22
C MET A 327 -14.13 12.36 -11.77
N LYS A 328 -15.13 11.62 -12.28
CA LYS A 328 -16.52 11.77 -11.84
C LYS A 328 -16.69 11.43 -10.36
N PHE A 329 -16.07 10.33 -9.92
CA PHE A 329 -16.12 9.91 -8.51
C PHE A 329 -15.59 11.00 -7.59
N VAL A 330 -14.39 11.53 -7.84
CA VAL A 330 -13.78 12.51 -6.92
C VAL A 330 -14.56 13.82 -6.88
N ALA A 331 -15.10 14.29 -8.01
CA ALA A 331 -15.93 15.49 -8.06
C ALA A 331 -17.27 15.28 -7.31
N HIS A 332 -17.89 14.11 -7.48
CA HIS A 332 -19.10 13.75 -6.75
C HIS A 332 -18.87 13.66 -5.24
N ALA A 333 -17.83 12.93 -4.82
CA ALA A 333 -17.47 12.80 -3.41
C ALA A 333 -17.12 14.17 -2.79
N ALA A 334 -16.38 15.01 -3.52
CA ALA A 334 -16.06 16.36 -3.04
C ALA A 334 -17.31 17.20 -2.81
N ALA A 335 -18.28 17.15 -3.73
CA ALA A 335 -19.57 17.83 -3.59
C ALA A 335 -20.38 17.33 -2.39
N GLU A 336 -20.52 16.00 -2.24
CA GLU A 336 -21.26 15.39 -1.13
C GLU A 336 -20.65 15.77 0.22
N LEU A 337 -19.34 15.62 0.38
CA LEU A 337 -18.67 15.91 1.64
C LEU A 337 -18.68 17.41 1.97
N ALA A 338 -18.61 18.28 0.95
CA ALA A 338 -18.79 19.72 1.14
C ALA A 338 -20.21 20.04 1.62
N ASP A 339 -21.24 19.42 1.06
CA ASP A 339 -22.64 19.56 1.50
C ASP A 339 -22.80 19.15 2.98
N VAL A 340 -22.27 17.98 3.36
CA VAL A 340 -22.32 17.49 4.75
C VAL A 340 -21.62 18.45 5.71
N LEU A 341 -20.53 19.10 5.26
CA LEU A 341 -19.80 20.10 6.04
C LEU A 341 -20.39 21.51 5.96
N ASN A 342 -21.51 21.71 5.26
CA ASN A 342 -22.15 23.01 4.99
C ASN A 342 -21.24 24.01 4.26
N LYS A 343 -20.33 23.53 3.41
CA LYS A 343 -19.43 24.33 2.56
C LYS A 343 -20.07 24.57 1.19
N ARG A 344 -21.11 25.40 1.14
CA ARG A 344 -21.97 25.58 -0.06
C ARG A 344 -21.18 26.00 -1.30
N ASP A 345 -20.31 27.00 -1.20
CA ASP A 345 -19.53 27.49 -2.35
C ASP A 345 -18.62 26.40 -2.95
N GLU A 346 -17.99 25.60 -2.08
CA GLU A 346 -17.15 24.47 -2.51
C GLU A 346 -18.00 23.35 -3.12
N SER A 347 -19.16 23.05 -2.52
CA SER A 347 -20.12 22.08 -3.06
C SER A 347 -20.59 22.46 -4.47
N ASP A 348 -20.98 23.72 -4.67
CA ASP A 348 -21.44 24.23 -5.96
C ASP A 348 -20.32 24.18 -7.01
N ARG A 349 -19.08 24.50 -6.62
CA ARG A 349 -17.89 24.33 -7.47
C ARG A 349 -17.73 22.87 -7.92
N TRP A 350 -17.81 21.92 -7.01
CA TRP A 350 -17.62 20.50 -7.33
C TRP A 350 -18.78 19.90 -8.12
N LYS A 351 -20.02 20.33 -7.86
CA LYS A 351 -21.19 19.99 -8.70
C LYS A 351 -21.03 20.52 -10.12
N LYS A 352 -20.52 21.75 -10.27
CA LYS A 352 -20.20 22.30 -11.58
C LYS A 352 -19.12 21.47 -12.28
N LEU A 353 -18.00 21.17 -11.62
CA LEU A 353 -16.95 20.30 -12.17
C LEU A 353 -17.52 18.96 -12.64
N LEU A 354 -18.35 18.31 -11.81
CA LEU A 354 -19.00 17.04 -12.14
C LEU A 354 -19.87 17.15 -13.41
N SER A 355 -20.65 18.22 -13.55
CA SER A 355 -21.53 18.46 -14.71
C SER A 355 -20.77 18.71 -16.02
N GLU A 356 -19.50 19.13 -15.93
CA GLU A 356 -18.64 19.39 -17.07
C GLU A 356 -18.01 18.12 -17.64
N PHE A 357 -18.11 16.97 -16.99
CA PHE A 357 -17.69 15.69 -17.57
C PHE A 357 -18.72 15.12 -18.56
N GLY A 358 -18.23 14.44 -19.60
CA GLY A 358 -19.05 13.77 -20.61
C GLY A 358 -19.62 12.43 -20.11
N ASP A 359 -20.46 11.79 -20.92
CA ASP A 359 -20.98 10.45 -20.63
C ASP A 359 -19.92 9.37 -20.84
N TYR A 360 -20.15 8.18 -20.28
CA TYR A 360 -19.27 7.04 -20.52
C TYR A 360 -19.39 6.57 -21.97
N SER A 361 -18.28 6.15 -22.55
CA SER A 361 -18.26 5.57 -23.89
C SER A 361 -18.89 4.17 -23.86
N ILE A 362 -19.87 3.95 -24.73
CA ILE A 362 -20.51 2.66 -24.95
C ILE A 362 -20.50 2.30 -26.43
N ASP A 363 -20.50 1.02 -26.75
CA ASP A 363 -20.66 0.53 -28.11
C ASP A 363 -22.14 0.54 -28.55
N ASP A 364 -22.39 0.09 -29.78
CA ASP A 364 -23.73 -0.02 -30.38
C ASP A 364 -24.65 -1.02 -29.66
N LYS A 365 -24.09 -1.85 -28.76
CA LYS A 365 -24.79 -2.84 -27.94
C LYS A 365 -24.95 -2.38 -26.48
N ASN A 366 -24.62 -1.13 -26.16
CA ASN A 366 -24.63 -0.58 -24.81
C ASN A 366 -23.61 -1.24 -23.85
N VAL A 367 -22.49 -1.74 -24.37
CA VAL A 367 -21.38 -2.26 -23.57
C VAL A 367 -20.36 -1.16 -23.30
N LEU A 368 -19.86 -1.07 -22.07
CA LEU A 368 -18.81 -0.12 -21.71
C LEU A 368 -17.53 -0.40 -22.49
N MET A 369 -17.04 0.62 -23.20
CA MET A 369 -15.76 0.59 -23.90
C MET A 369 -14.64 0.99 -22.92
N PHE A 370 -13.38 0.69 -23.23
CA PHE A 370 -12.28 1.27 -22.44
C PHE A 370 -11.96 2.70 -22.89
N ALA A 371 -12.12 3.03 -24.17
CA ALA A 371 -11.95 4.36 -24.72
C ALA A 371 -12.92 4.62 -25.90
N PRO A 372 -13.24 5.88 -26.22
CA PRO A 372 -14.06 6.21 -27.38
C PRO A 372 -13.55 5.58 -28.68
N GLY A 373 -14.41 4.78 -29.32
CA GLY A 373 -14.12 4.13 -30.61
C GLY A 373 -13.17 2.94 -30.57
N LYS A 374 -12.96 2.32 -29.39
CA LYS A 374 -12.07 1.18 -29.19
C LYS A 374 -12.66 -0.02 -28.46
#